data_AF-A0A8W8MTQ8-F1
#
_entry.id   AF-A0A8W8MTQ8-F1
#
_cell.length_a   1.000
_cell.length_b   1.000
_cell.length_c   1.000
_cell.angle_alpha   90.00
_cell.angle_beta   90.00
_cell.angle_gamma   90.00
#
_symmetry.space_group_name_H-M   'P 1'
#
loop_
_entity.id
_entity.type
_entity.pdbx_description
1 polymer ?
#
loop_
_entity_poly.entity_id
_entity_poly.type
_entity_poly.pdbx_seq_one_letter_code
_entity_poly.pdbx_strand_id
1 'polypeptide(L)' 'MAEGGRKVVIGVDESSFAEEAFNFYAENFLKEDDVIILVHTPERYNFVDASKL' A
#
# COMPACT_ATOMS: atom_id res chain seq x y z
N MET A 1 -23.18 16.87 10.20
CA MET A 1 -22.32 16.22 9.19
C MET A 1 -21.16 15.64 9.98
N ALA A 2 -21.13 14.33 10.22
CA ALA A 2 -19.98 13.74 10.89
C ALA A 2 -18.82 13.68 9.89
N GLU A 3 -17.66 14.21 10.27
CA GLU A 3 -16.43 14.18 9.50
C GLU A 3 -16.17 12.74 9.04
N GLY A 4 -15.89 12.57 7.74
CA GLY A 4 -15.75 11.24 7.13
C GLY A 4 -14.69 10.39 7.83
N GLY A 5 -14.88 9.07 7.80
CA GLY A 5 -14.03 8.12 8.52
C GLY A 5 -12.55 8.17 8.11
N ARG A 6 -11.70 7.50 8.90
CA ARG A 6 -10.25 7.65 8.82
C ARG A 6 -9.71 7.20 7.46
N LYS A 7 -8.67 7.89 6.99
CA LYS A 7 -7.90 7.50 5.82
C LYS A 7 -6.73 6.63 6.28
N VAL A 8 -6.65 5.41 5.77
CA VAL A 8 -5.58 4.47 6.10
C VAL A 8 -4.75 4.23 4.84
N VAL A 9 -3.44 4.49 4.93
CA VAL A 9 -2.51 4.31 3.82
C VAL A 9 -1.66 3.07 4.10
N ILE A 10 -1.68 2.12 3.16
CA ILE A 10 -0.91 0.87 3.24
C ILE A 10 -0.01 0.78 2.02
N GLY A 11 1.30 0.70 2.27
CA GLY A 11 2.28 0.42 1.22
C GLY A 11 2.20 -1.04 0.80
N VAL A 12 2.17 -1.30 -0.49
CA VAL A 12 2.15 -2.66 -1.06
C VAL A 12 3.27 -2.85 -2.07
N ASP A 13 3.88 -4.02 -2.07
CA ASP A 13 4.86 -4.50 -3.03
C ASP A 13 4.64 -6.00 -3.30
N GLU A 14 5.55 -6.65 -4.02
CA GLU A 14 5.47 -8.08 -4.35
C GLU A 14 5.95 -9.00 -3.20
N SER A 15 6.20 -8.44 -2.00
CA SER A 15 6.69 -9.22 -0.86
C SER A 15 5.56 -9.82 -0.04
N SER A 16 5.84 -10.94 0.62
CA SER A 16 4.94 -11.53 1.62
C SER A 16 4.69 -10.61 2.82
N PHE A 17 5.61 -9.69 3.11
CA PHE A 17 5.45 -8.74 4.21
C PHE A 17 4.36 -7.70 3.94
N ALA A 18 4.17 -7.30 2.68
CA ALA A 18 3.06 -6.41 2.31
C ALA A 18 1.71 -7.10 2.51
N GLU A 19 1.62 -8.39 2.19
CA GLU A 19 0.42 -9.21 2.44
C GLU A 19 0.14 -9.35 3.94
N GLU A 20 1.16 -9.69 4.74
CA GLU A 20 1.04 -9.78 6.20
C GLU A 20 0.59 -8.46 6.83
N ALA A 21 1.14 -7.33 6.39
CA ALA A 21 0.78 -6.00 6.88
C ALA A 21 -0.69 -5.64 6.56
N PHE A 22 -1.15 -5.97 5.34
CA PHE A 22 -2.54 -5.78 4.94
C PHE A 22 -3.49 -6.63 5.80
N ASN A 23 -3.19 -7.93 5.96
CA ASN A 23 -4.01 -8.85 6.74
C ASN A 23 -4.08 -8.43 8.21
N PHE A 24 -2.95 -8.03 8.79
CA PHE A 24 -2.91 -7.53 10.16
C PHE A 24 -3.83 -6.32 10.36
N TYR A 25 -3.81 -5.37 9.43
CA TYR A 25 -4.73 -4.23 9.48
C TYR A 25 -6.19 -4.68 9.34
N ALA A 26 -6.50 -5.52 8.36
CA ALA A 26 -7.86 -5.98 8.08
C ALA A 26 -8.49 -6.73 9.26
N GLU A 27 -7.72 -7.60 9.91
CA GLU A 27 -8.20 -8.45 11.01
C GLU A 27 -8.31 -7.71 12.35
N ASN A 28 -7.45 -6.71 12.59
CA ASN A 28 -7.31 -6.13 13.94
C ASN A 28 -7.81 -4.69 14.03
N PHE A 29 -7.79 -3.94 12.93
CA PHE A 29 -8.01 -2.51 12.98
C PHE A 29 -9.21 -2.06 12.15
N LEU A 30 -9.56 -2.74 11.05
CA LEU A 30 -10.59 -2.31 10.09
C LEU A 30 -11.88 -1.83 10.76
N LYS A 31 -12.39 -0.68 10.30
CA LYS A 31 -13.69 -0.12 10.68
C LYS A 31 -14.55 0.11 9.44
N GLU A 32 -15.87 0.08 9.62
CA GLU A 32 -16.84 0.21 8.52
C GLU A 32 -16.71 1.53 7.73
N ASP A 33 -16.23 2.59 8.38
CA ASP A 33 -16.09 3.93 7.81
C ASP A 33 -14.68 4.23 7.27
N ASP A 34 -13.78 3.24 7.26
CA ASP A 34 -12.43 3.42 6.78
C ASP A 34 -12.36 3.66 5.27
N VAL A 35 -11.52 4.60 4.87
CA VAL A 35 -11.09 4.77 3.48
C VAL A 35 -9.66 4.24 3.34
N ILE A 36 -9.53 3.09 2.70
CA ILE A 36 -8.25 2.40 2.51
C ILE A 36 -7.60 2.89 1.20
N ILE A 37 -6.35 3.34 1.29
CA ILE A 37 -5.52 3.79 0.17
C ILE A 37 -4.32 2.85 0.07
N LEU A 38 -4.28 2.04 -0.98
CA LEU A 38 -3.13 1.18 -1.27
C LEU A 38 -2.13 1.93 -2.14
N VAL A 39 -0.86 1.94 -1.74
CA VAL A 39 0.21 2.64 -2.44
C VAL A 39 1.27 1.64 -2.87
N HIS A 40 1.41 1.44 -4.18
CA HIS A 40 2.54 0.72 -4.76
C HIS A 40 3.52 1.72 -5.35
N THR A 41 4.79 1.67 -4.94
CA THR A 41 5.85 2.46 -5.56
C THR A 41 6.58 1.57 -6.56
N PRO A 42 6.47 1.83 -7.87
CA PRO A 42 7.21 1.05 -8.85
C PRO A 42 8.71 1.26 -8.64
N GLU A 43 9.48 0.18 -8.71
CA GLU A 43 10.93 0.28 -8.74
C GLU A 43 11.32 1.12 -9.96
N ARG A 44 12.03 2.23 -9.72
CA ARG A 44 12.66 2.98 -10.82
C ARG A 44 13.83 2.13 -11.32
N TYR A 45 13.56 1.24 -12.28
CA TYR A 45 14.61 0.81 -13.18
C TYR A 45 15.10 2.08 -13.88
N ASN A 46 16.32 2.52 -13.55
CA ASN A 46 16.97 3.57 -14.30
C ASN A 46 17.11 3.04 -15.74
N PHE A 47 16.21 3.46 -16.64
CA PHE A 47 16.25 3.16 -18.08
C PHE A 47 17.52 3.69 -18.78
N VAL A 48 18.50 4.22 -18.04
CA VAL A 48 19.76 4.78 -18.55
C VAL A 48 20.89 3.75 -18.56
N ASP A 49 20.77 2.60 -17.91
CA ASP A 49 21.82 1.54 -17.94
C ASP A 49 21.62 0.49 -19.05
N ALA A 50 20.49 0.52 -19.77
CA ALA A 50 20.21 -0.43 -20.85
C ALA A 50 20.77 -0.03 -22.23
N SER A 51 21.67 0.96 -22.30
CA SER A 51 22.36 1.33 -23.56
C SER A 51 23.81 0.82 -23.65
N LYS A 52 24.18 -0.20 -22.86
CA LYS A 52 25.48 -0.87 -22.95
C LYS A 52 25.36 -2.39 -22.80
N LEU A 53 24.61 -3.03 -23.69
CA LEU A 53 24.84 -4.42 -24.08
C LEU A 53 24.65 -4.55 -25.59
#